data_AF-A0A520H5F8-F1
#
_entry.id   AF-A0A520H5F8-F1
#
_cell.length_a   1.000
_cell.length_b   1.000
_cell.length_c   1.000
_cell.angle_alpha   90.00
_cell.angle_beta   90.00
_cell.angle_gamma   90.00
#
_symmetry.space_group_name_H-M   'P 1'
#
loop_
_entity.id
_entity.type
_entity.pdbx_description
1 polymer ?
#
loop_
_entity_poly.entity_id
_entity_poly.type
_entity_poly.pdbx_seq_one_letter_code
_entity_poly.pdbx_strand_id
1 'polypeptide(L)'
;MNAMAIGAYPTSMLSQEAHALLTRLARVRPFALVEPMVPAANLLPAAQMAIDTHLISGRRELRRMVRAFIAWLHGPAAGRATAAEAQRRFTYLRLKFNAVLTQFDLFNDVITQRSESESGVWLSGLDVVSADALSLPGAYYEAPPIVCYLDRGPGAAIRRARTRLPGGGENPVAVIRVPRERMIGSGIASSLVHEVGHQAAA
;
A
#
# COMPACT_ATOMS: atom_id res chain seq x y z
N MET A 1 32.41 17.31 -23.64
CA MET A 1 33.01 16.41 -22.64
C MET A 1 32.47 15.00 -22.89
N ASN A 2 33.29 14.06 -23.37
CA ASN A 2 32.86 12.67 -23.53
C ASN A 2 32.60 12.09 -22.13
N ALA A 3 31.35 11.75 -21.85
CA ALA A 3 31.01 11.12 -20.59
C ALA A 3 31.67 9.74 -20.54
N MET A 4 32.54 9.52 -19.54
CA MET A 4 33.19 8.23 -19.36
C MET A 4 32.16 7.15 -19.05
N ALA A 5 32.39 5.96 -19.61
CA ALA A 5 31.68 4.76 -19.23
C ALA A 5 31.77 4.53 -17.71
N ILE A 6 30.75 3.89 -17.14
CA ILE A 6 30.69 3.62 -15.71
C ILE A 6 31.94 2.84 -15.24
N GLY A 7 32.60 3.34 -14.19
CA GLY A 7 33.74 2.66 -13.59
C GLY A 7 33.34 1.45 -12.74
N ALA A 8 34.33 0.63 -12.37
CA ALA A 8 34.12 -0.54 -11.50
C ALA A 8 33.55 -0.16 -10.13
N TYR A 9 34.02 0.95 -9.54
CA TYR A 9 33.55 1.39 -8.21
C TYR A 9 32.07 1.80 -8.20
N PRO A 10 31.57 2.72 -9.05
CA PRO A 10 30.14 3.04 -9.11
C PRO A 10 29.26 1.81 -9.41
N THR A 11 29.74 0.89 -10.25
CA THR A 11 29.03 -0.36 -10.55
C THR A 11 28.88 -1.23 -9.28
N SER A 12 29.96 -1.44 -8.54
CA SER A 12 29.93 -2.21 -7.28
C SER A 12 29.01 -1.56 -6.24
N MET A 13 29.11 -0.24 -6.06
CA MET A 13 28.27 0.51 -5.12
C MET A 13 26.77 0.37 -5.46
N LEU A 14 26.39 0.60 -6.72
CA LEU A 14 24.99 0.47 -7.16
C LEU A 14 24.47 -0.96 -7.06
N SER A 15 25.33 -1.95 -7.27
CA SER A 15 24.99 -3.36 -7.09
C SER A 15 24.66 -3.65 -5.61
N GLN A 16 25.51 -3.20 -4.68
CA GLN A 16 25.28 -3.39 -3.24
C GLN A 16 23.97 -2.73 -2.77
N GLU A 17 23.72 -1.50 -3.20
CA GLU A 17 22.49 -0.77 -2.93
C GLU A 17 21.24 -1.49 -3.47
N ALA A 18 21.31 -2.03 -4.70
CA ALA A 18 20.22 -2.82 -5.26
C ALA A 18 19.97 -4.13 -4.48
N HIS A 19 21.03 -4.81 -4.02
CA HIS A 19 20.89 -5.99 -3.16
C HIS A 19 20.30 -5.63 -1.79
N ALA A 20 20.64 -4.47 -1.21
CA ALA A 20 20.03 -3.98 0.01
C ALA A 20 18.50 -3.79 -0.14
N LEU A 21 18.02 -3.31 -1.30
CA LEU A 21 16.59 -3.25 -1.60
C LEU A 21 15.93 -4.63 -1.60
N LEU A 22 16.58 -5.66 -2.16
CA LEU A 22 16.05 -7.03 -2.13
C LEU A 22 15.99 -7.60 -0.72
N THR A 23 17.01 -7.34 0.11
CA THR A 23 17.04 -7.76 1.51
C THR A 23 15.93 -7.09 2.32
N ARG A 24 15.71 -5.78 2.12
CA ARG A 24 14.59 -5.06 2.74
C ARG A 24 13.24 -5.62 2.31
N LEU A 25 13.07 -5.89 1.02
CA LEU A 25 11.83 -6.48 0.48
C LEU A 25 11.55 -7.87 1.04
N ALA A 26 12.59 -8.65 1.34
CA ALA A 26 12.45 -9.97 1.95
C ALA A 26 11.99 -9.92 3.42
N ARG A 27 12.20 -8.80 4.12
CA ARG A 27 11.72 -8.61 5.51
C ARG A 27 10.23 -8.26 5.59
N VAL A 28 9.60 -7.88 4.47
CA VAL A 28 8.17 -7.59 4.43
C VAL A 28 7.39 -8.92 4.46
N ARG A 29 6.89 -9.25 5.65
CA ARG A 29 6.11 -10.47 5.92
C ARG A 29 4.61 -10.25 5.67
N PRO A 30 3.86 -11.28 5.27
CA PRO A 30 2.39 -11.24 5.25
C PRO A 30 1.84 -10.89 6.63
N PHE A 31 0.81 -10.04 6.68
CA PHE A 31 0.25 -9.55 7.95
C PHE A 31 -0.38 -10.65 8.79
N ALA A 32 -1.02 -11.63 8.15
CA ALA A 32 -1.57 -12.82 8.82
C ALA A 32 -0.55 -13.62 9.64
N LEU A 33 0.76 -13.44 9.41
CA LEU A 33 1.82 -14.12 10.15
C LEU A 33 2.40 -13.30 11.32
N VAL A 34 2.04 -12.02 11.43
CA VAL A 34 2.67 -11.09 12.38
C VAL A 34 1.69 -10.43 13.34
N GLU A 35 0.41 -10.32 12.95
CA GLU A 35 -0.61 -9.59 13.71
C GLU A 35 -1.74 -10.55 14.14
N PRO A 36 -1.68 -11.14 15.35
CA PRO A 36 -2.78 -11.95 15.86
C PRO A 36 -3.99 -11.05 16.19
N MET A 37 -5.13 -11.40 15.62
CA MET A 37 -6.40 -10.67 15.84
C MET A 37 -7.48 -11.62 16.36
N VAL A 38 -8.37 -11.09 17.19
CA VAL A 38 -9.58 -11.82 17.57
C VAL A 38 -10.49 -11.97 16.33
N PRO A 39 -11.24 -13.08 16.17
CA PRO A 39 -12.07 -13.28 14.99
C PRO A 39 -13.06 -12.14 14.69
N ALA A 40 -13.58 -11.50 15.75
CA ALA A 40 -14.49 -10.35 15.63
C ALA A 40 -13.82 -9.06 15.14
N ALA A 41 -12.49 -8.99 15.11
CA ALA A 41 -11.72 -7.88 14.58
C ALA A 41 -11.18 -8.15 13.17
N ASN A 42 -11.49 -9.32 12.58
CA ASN A 42 -11.03 -9.64 11.23
C ASN A 42 -11.53 -8.62 10.21
N LEU A 43 -10.70 -8.36 9.20
CA LEU A 43 -11.13 -7.68 7.99
C LEU A 43 -12.18 -8.53 7.26
N LEU A 44 -13.08 -7.86 6.54
CA LEU A 44 -13.99 -8.54 5.63
C LEU A 44 -13.18 -9.37 4.60
N PRO A 45 -13.61 -10.61 4.26
CA PRO A 45 -12.82 -11.50 3.40
C PRO A 45 -12.42 -10.88 2.06
N ALA A 46 -13.33 -10.12 1.43
CA ALA A 46 -13.06 -9.45 0.17
C ALA A 46 -11.95 -8.37 0.31
N ALA A 47 -11.95 -7.64 1.42
CA ALA A 47 -10.93 -6.62 1.70
C ALA A 47 -9.57 -7.26 1.98
N GLN A 48 -9.53 -8.31 2.81
CA GLN A 48 -8.31 -9.06 3.10
C GLN A 48 -7.69 -9.60 1.81
N MET A 49 -8.49 -10.27 0.98
CA MET A 49 -8.03 -10.85 -0.29
C MET A 49 -7.52 -9.79 -1.27
N ALA A 50 -8.21 -8.65 -1.37
CA ALA A 50 -7.83 -7.55 -2.25
C ALA A 50 -6.50 -6.91 -1.81
N ILE A 51 -6.33 -6.67 -0.50
CA ILE A 51 -5.08 -6.15 0.07
C ILE A 51 -3.93 -7.15 -0.16
N ASP A 52 -4.11 -8.43 0.19
CA ASP A 52 -3.05 -9.43 0.05
C ASP A 52 -2.61 -9.60 -1.41
N THR A 53 -3.57 -9.67 -2.33
CA THR A 53 -3.29 -9.79 -3.77
C THR A 53 -2.48 -8.59 -4.27
N HIS A 54 -2.87 -7.38 -3.88
CA HIS A 54 -2.17 -6.15 -4.25
C HIS A 54 -0.74 -6.14 -3.73
N LEU A 55 -0.53 -6.46 -2.46
CA LEU A 55 0.79 -6.49 -1.83
C LEU A 55 1.70 -7.58 -2.41
N ILE A 56 1.15 -8.77 -2.70
CA ILE A 56 1.88 -9.85 -3.36
C ILE A 56 2.32 -9.42 -4.76
N SER A 57 1.43 -8.80 -5.53
CA SER A 57 1.72 -8.30 -6.88
C SER A 57 2.80 -7.21 -6.85
N GLY A 58 2.65 -6.19 -6.01
CA GLY A 58 3.62 -5.10 -5.87
C GLY A 58 5.00 -5.60 -5.43
N ARG A 59 5.06 -6.57 -4.51
CA ARG A 59 6.33 -7.21 -4.10
C ARG A 59 6.98 -7.97 -5.25
N ARG A 60 6.21 -8.72 -6.03
CA ARG A 60 6.71 -9.45 -7.21
C ARG A 60 7.25 -8.48 -8.25
N GLU A 61 6.54 -7.39 -8.51
CA GLU A 61 6.95 -6.35 -9.46
C GLU A 61 8.25 -5.67 -9.01
N LEU A 62 8.34 -5.20 -7.77
CA LEU A 62 9.56 -4.60 -7.22
C LEU A 62 10.75 -5.56 -7.34
N ARG A 63 10.57 -6.83 -6.93
CA ARG A 63 11.63 -7.83 -7.00
C ARG A 63 12.10 -8.03 -8.45
N ARG A 64 11.17 -8.06 -9.41
CA ARG A 64 11.49 -8.16 -10.84
C ARG A 64 12.28 -6.94 -11.32
N MET A 65 11.86 -5.72 -10.96
CA MET A 65 12.55 -4.49 -11.34
C MET A 65 13.97 -4.40 -10.77
N VAL A 66 14.15 -4.74 -9.49
CA VAL A 66 15.48 -4.73 -8.86
C VAL A 66 16.40 -5.77 -9.51
N ARG A 67 15.90 -6.99 -9.76
CA ARG A 67 16.66 -8.04 -10.46
C ARG A 67 17.02 -7.64 -11.88
N ALA A 68 16.08 -7.01 -12.61
CA ALA A 68 16.34 -6.50 -13.95
C ALA A 68 17.40 -5.38 -13.96
N PHE A 69 17.39 -4.50 -12.95
CA PHE A 69 18.44 -3.50 -12.78
C PHE A 69 19.81 -4.12 -12.51
N ILE A 70 19.90 -5.10 -11.61
CA ILE A 70 21.15 -5.82 -11.33
C ILE A 70 21.66 -6.54 -12.58
N ALA A 71 20.78 -7.25 -13.31
CA ALA A 71 21.14 -7.93 -14.55
C ALA A 71 21.63 -6.95 -15.62
N TRP A 72 20.96 -5.80 -15.76
CA TRP A 72 21.40 -4.73 -16.67
C TRP A 72 22.78 -4.18 -16.26
N LEU A 73 23.00 -3.94 -14.96
CA LEU A 73 24.23 -3.36 -14.41
C LEU A 73 25.47 -4.25 -14.66
N HIS A 74 25.31 -5.58 -14.68
CA HIS A 74 26.37 -6.53 -15.00
C HIS A 74 26.40 -6.91 -16.49
N GLY A 75 25.51 -6.34 -17.30
CA GLY A 75 25.40 -6.63 -18.73
C GLY A 75 26.25 -5.69 -19.59
N PRO A 76 26.46 -6.05 -20.87
CA PRO A 76 27.27 -5.25 -21.80
C PRO A 76 26.70 -3.84 -22.04
N ALA A 77 25.38 -3.67 -21.87
CA ALA A 77 24.72 -2.37 -22.00
C ALA A 77 25.15 -1.37 -20.91
N ALA A 78 25.44 -1.83 -19.69
CA ALA A 78 25.93 -0.95 -18.63
C ALA A 78 27.37 -0.51 -18.86
N GLY A 79 28.22 -1.35 -19.46
CA GLY A 79 29.59 -0.99 -19.84
C GLY A 79 29.68 0.15 -20.86
N ARG A 80 28.58 0.50 -21.54
CA ARG A 80 28.47 1.67 -22.44
C ARG A 80 27.73 2.85 -21.80
N ALA A 81 27.13 2.67 -20.64
CA ALA A 81 26.39 3.70 -19.93
C ALA A 81 27.32 4.52 -19.04
N THR A 82 26.91 5.74 -18.77
CA THR A 82 27.60 6.64 -17.85
C THR A 82 27.18 6.36 -16.40
N ALA A 83 28.01 6.76 -15.44
CA ALA A 83 27.64 6.69 -14.03
C ALA A 83 26.34 7.47 -13.72
N ALA A 84 26.12 8.61 -14.39
CA ALA A 84 24.91 9.42 -14.23
C ALA A 84 23.65 8.68 -14.72
N GLU A 85 23.73 7.95 -15.84
CA GLU A 85 22.61 7.15 -16.34
C GLU A 85 22.28 5.97 -15.43
N ALA A 86 23.31 5.29 -14.92
CA ALA A 86 23.12 4.21 -13.97
C ALA A 86 22.50 4.71 -12.66
N GLN A 87 22.99 5.84 -12.13
CA GLN A 87 22.40 6.51 -10.97
C GLN A 87 20.95 6.92 -11.22
N ARG A 88 20.63 7.48 -12.40
CA ARG A 88 19.25 7.87 -12.75
C ARG A 88 18.30 6.67 -12.74
N ARG A 89 18.71 5.55 -13.34
CA ARG A 89 17.94 4.29 -13.34
C ARG A 89 17.74 3.77 -11.92
N PHE A 90 18.79 3.79 -11.10
CA PHE A 90 18.70 3.38 -9.70
C PHE A 90 17.79 4.30 -8.88
N THR A 91 17.88 5.62 -9.06
CA THR A 91 17.01 6.59 -8.38
C THR A 91 15.54 6.35 -8.72
N TYR A 92 15.22 6.08 -9.99
CA TYR A 92 13.84 5.71 -10.38
C TYR A 92 13.36 4.45 -9.64
N LEU A 93 14.21 3.41 -9.59
CA LEU A 93 13.92 2.19 -8.85
C LEU A 93 13.69 2.47 -7.35
N ARG A 94 14.51 3.32 -6.73
CA ARG A 94 14.40 3.70 -5.32
C ARG A 94 13.11 4.49 -5.04
N LEU A 95 12.73 5.40 -5.92
CA LEU A 95 11.46 6.12 -5.83
C LEU A 95 10.26 5.16 -5.90
N LYS A 96 10.28 4.22 -6.85
CA LYS A 96 9.26 3.18 -6.97
C LYS A 96 9.19 2.29 -5.73
N PHE A 97 10.35 1.88 -5.21
CA PHE A 97 10.45 1.08 -4.00
C PHE A 97 9.83 1.78 -2.79
N ASN A 98 10.22 3.03 -2.54
CA ASN A 98 9.67 3.80 -1.42
C ASN A 98 8.17 4.01 -1.55
N ALA A 99 7.68 4.26 -2.76
CA ALA A 99 6.26 4.49 -2.98
C ALA A 99 5.43 3.22 -2.71
N VAL A 100 5.90 2.05 -3.13
CA VAL A 100 5.27 0.76 -2.75
C VAL A 100 5.35 0.50 -1.25
N LEU A 101 6.47 0.83 -0.59
CA LEU A 101 6.55 0.72 0.88
C LEU A 101 5.51 1.59 1.58
N THR A 102 5.26 2.82 1.09
CA THR A 102 4.19 3.66 1.64
C THR A 102 2.81 3.00 1.53
N GLN A 103 2.55 2.22 0.47
CA GLN A 103 1.32 1.43 0.37
C GLN A 103 1.28 0.29 1.39
N PHE A 104 2.41 -0.38 1.63
CA PHE A 104 2.52 -1.40 2.68
C PHE A 104 2.28 -0.81 4.06
N ASP A 105 2.89 0.34 4.38
CA ASP A 105 2.73 1.01 5.67
C ASP A 105 1.26 1.40 5.91
N LEU A 106 0.57 1.90 4.89
CA LEU A 106 -0.86 2.17 4.96
C LEU A 106 -1.68 0.93 5.39
N PHE A 107 -1.48 -0.21 4.73
CA PHE A 107 -2.23 -1.42 5.06
C PHE A 107 -1.76 -2.04 6.38
N ASN A 108 -0.49 -1.84 6.75
CA ASN A 108 0.04 -2.20 8.05
C ASN A 108 -0.71 -1.47 9.15
N ASP A 109 -0.91 -0.15 9.03
CA ASP A 109 -1.65 0.63 10.02
C ASP A 109 -3.10 0.11 10.18
N VAL A 110 -3.77 -0.21 9.07
CA VAL A 110 -5.14 -0.79 9.10
C VAL A 110 -5.16 -2.10 9.87
N ILE A 111 -4.20 -3.00 9.59
CA ILE A 111 -4.20 -4.37 10.11
C ILE A 111 -3.67 -4.42 11.55
N THR A 112 -2.63 -3.68 11.89
CA THR A 112 -2.10 -3.60 13.27
C THR A 112 -3.18 -3.13 14.23
N GLN A 113 -4.03 -2.18 13.82
CA GLN A 113 -5.14 -1.73 14.66
C GLN A 113 -6.24 -2.79 14.84
N ARG A 114 -6.29 -3.83 14.00
CA ARG A 114 -7.17 -4.99 14.25
C ARG A 114 -6.67 -5.86 15.41
N SER A 115 -5.38 -5.83 15.71
CA SER A 115 -4.78 -6.51 16.86
C SER A 115 -5.04 -5.79 18.19
N GLU A 116 -5.46 -4.52 18.16
CA GLU A 116 -5.81 -3.75 19.36
C GLU A 116 -7.14 -4.24 19.94
N SER A 117 -7.16 -4.65 21.22
CA SER A 117 -8.36 -5.11 21.91
C SER A 117 -9.44 -4.02 21.94
N GLU A 118 -10.71 -4.40 21.76
CA GLU A 118 -11.89 -3.53 21.62
C GLU A 118 -11.90 -2.69 20.33
N SER A 119 -10.87 -1.87 20.08
CA SER A 119 -10.76 -1.02 18.90
C SER A 119 -10.88 -1.81 17.59
N GLY A 120 -10.20 -2.96 17.49
CA GLY A 120 -10.26 -3.81 16.30
C GLY A 120 -11.66 -4.33 16.00
N VAL A 121 -12.45 -4.65 17.03
CA VAL A 121 -13.84 -5.12 16.89
C VAL A 121 -14.75 -3.98 16.41
N TRP A 122 -14.59 -2.79 16.98
CA TRP A 122 -15.33 -1.61 16.52
C TRP A 122 -15.01 -1.28 15.06
N LEU A 123 -13.73 -1.31 14.69
CA LEU A 123 -13.30 -1.07 13.31
C LEU A 123 -13.90 -2.08 12.34
N SER A 124 -13.92 -3.37 12.70
CA SER A 124 -14.60 -4.40 11.88
C SER A 124 -16.09 -4.10 11.73
N GLY A 125 -16.77 -3.67 12.80
CA GLY A 125 -18.17 -3.22 12.73
C GLY A 125 -18.37 -2.01 11.79
N LEU A 126 -17.46 -1.04 11.82
CA LEU A 126 -17.51 0.10 10.90
C LEU A 126 -17.26 -0.31 9.45
N ASP A 127 -16.46 -1.34 9.18
CA ASP A 127 -16.30 -1.90 7.83
C ASP A 127 -17.64 -2.42 7.30
N VAL A 128 -18.41 -3.12 8.13
CA VAL A 128 -19.74 -3.63 7.78
C VAL A 128 -20.71 -2.49 7.49
N VAL A 129 -20.80 -1.50 8.38
CA VAL A 129 -21.67 -0.33 8.18
C VAL A 129 -21.29 0.43 6.91
N SER A 130 -19.99 0.56 6.63
CA SER A 130 -19.52 1.25 5.42
C SER A 130 -19.89 0.48 4.15
N ALA A 131 -19.71 -0.84 4.17
CA ALA A 131 -20.07 -1.70 3.05
C ALA A 131 -21.57 -1.67 2.77
N ASP A 132 -22.39 -1.69 3.82
CA ASP A 132 -23.85 -1.57 3.72
C ASP A 132 -24.26 -0.20 3.17
N ALA A 133 -23.64 0.89 3.65
CA ALA A 133 -23.90 2.23 3.15
C ALA A 133 -23.52 2.42 1.67
N LEU A 134 -22.59 1.63 1.14
CA LEU A 134 -22.21 1.64 -0.28
C LEU A 134 -23.11 0.73 -1.14
N SER A 135 -23.89 -0.14 -0.51
CA SER A 135 -24.76 -1.09 -1.21
C SER A 135 -25.94 -0.36 -1.85
N LEU A 136 -26.03 -0.42 -3.17
CA LEU A 136 -27.13 0.16 -3.93
C LEU A 136 -28.02 -0.94 -4.52
N PRO A 137 -29.35 -0.90 -4.30
CA PRO A 137 -30.28 -1.82 -4.94
C PRO A 137 -30.20 -1.72 -6.47
N GLY A 138 -30.23 -2.86 -7.17
CA GLY A 138 -30.29 -2.91 -8.64
C GLY A 138 -28.96 -3.14 -9.37
N ALA A 139 -27.87 -3.43 -8.64
CA ALA A 139 -26.58 -3.84 -9.21
C ALA A 139 -25.96 -2.84 -10.21
N TYR A 140 -26.30 -1.55 -10.08
CA TYR A 140 -25.74 -0.47 -10.91
C TYR A 140 -24.24 -0.22 -10.68
N TYR A 141 -23.74 -0.67 -9.53
CA TYR A 141 -22.37 -0.43 -9.09
C TYR A 141 -21.82 -1.65 -8.38
N GLU A 142 -20.63 -2.10 -8.79
CA GLU A 142 -19.89 -3.15 -8.08
C GLU A 142 -19.08 -2.50 -6.95
N ALA A 143 -19.64 -2.51 -5.74
CA ALA A 143 -19.01 -1.91 -4.58
C ALA A 143 -17.62 -2.52 -4.30
N PRO A 144 -16.54 -1.72 -4.27
CA PRO A 144 -15.24 -2.21 -3.84
C PRO A 144 -15.26 -2.59 -2.35
N PRO A 145 -14.35 -3.45 -1.89
CA PRO A 145 -14.18 -3.68 -0.46
C PRO A 145 -13.77 -2.39 0.26
N ILE A 146 -14.22 -2.24 1.51
CA ILE A 146 -13.95 -1.06 2.34
C ILE A 146 -13.28 -1.51 3.63
N VAL A 147 -12.32 -0.71 4.10
CA VAL A 147 -11.69 -0.87 5.42
C VAL A 147 -11.62 0.47 6.14
N CYS A 148 -11.86 0.45 7.44
CA CYS A 148 -11.76 1.58 8.34
C CYS A 148 -10.47 1.47 9.17
N TYR A 149 -9.87 2.59 9.52
CA TYR A 149 -8.80 2.64 10.52
C TYR A 149 -8.87 3.93 11.31
N LEU A 150 -8.32 3.91 12.51
CA LEU A 150 -8.23 5.06 13.38
C LEU A 150 -6.99 5.89 13.09
N ASP A 151 -7.15 7.21 13.12
CA ASP A 151 -6.04 8.16 13.09
C ASP A 151 -6.42 9.39 13.92
N ARG A 152 -5.47 10.31 14.10
CA ARG A 152 -5.75 11.65 14.63
C ARG A 152 -6.06 12.60 13.49
N GLY A 153 -7.01 13.50 13.67
CA GLY A 153 -7.25 14.54 12.68
C GLY A 153 -8.60 15.22 12.82
N PRO A 154 -8.80 16.35 12.12
CA PRO A 154 -9.99 17.18 12.28
C PRO A 154 -11.30 16.49 11.84
N GLY A 155 -11.20 15.43 11.02
CA GLY A 155 -12.35 14.73 10.47
C GLY A 155 -11.98 13.42 9.78
N ALA A 156 -13.02 12.64 9.48
CA ALA A 156 -12.89 11.45 8.66
C ALA A 156 -12.42 11.82 7.25
N ALA A 157 -11.82 10.86 6.56
CA ALA A 157 -11.39 11.03 5.18
C ALA A 157 -11.33 9.68 4.48
N ILE A 158 -11.74 9.64 3.23
CA ILE A 158 -11.62 8.44 2.39
C ILE A 158 -10.45 8.53 1.41
N ARG A 159 -9.72 7.42 1.29
CA ARG A 159 -8.93 7.10 0.12
C ARG A 159 -9.71 6.10 -0.72
N ARG A 160 -10.26 6.57 -1.83
CA ARG A 160 -11.15 5.79 -2.69
C ARG A 160 -10.46 4.56 -3.28
N ALA A 161 -11.20 3.47 -3.43
CA ALA A 161 -10.78 2.31 -4.21
C ALA A 161 -10.68 2.69 -5.69
N ARG A 162 -9.95 1.88 -6.48
CA ARG A 162 -9.80 2.06 -7.93
C ARG A 162 -9.18 3.41 -8.32
N THR A 163 -8.53 4.09 -7.36
CA THR A 163 -7.76 5.32 -7.60
C THR A 163 -6.26 5.05 -7.50
N ARG A 164 -5.45 5.87 -8.16
CA ARG A 164 -4.01 5.64 -8.24
C ARG A 164 -3.33 5.79 -6.89
N LEU A 165 -2.61 4.76 -6.45
CA LEU A 165 -1.76 4.83 -5.27
C LEU A 165 -0.37 5.42 -5.59
N PRO A 166 0.29 6.07 -4.61
CA PRO A 166 1.70 6.46 -4.73
C PRO A 166 2.54 5.24 -5.09
N GLY A 167 3.25 5.27 -6.23
CA GLY A 167 4.06 4.14 -6.70
C GLY A 167 3.47 3.38 -7.88
N GLY A 168 2.16 3.55 -8.13
CA GLY A 168 1.43 2.88 -9.20
C GLY A 168 0.47 1.82 -8.66
N GLY A 169 -0.32 1.26 -9.57
CA GLY A 169 -1.46 0.42 -9.22
C GLY A 169 -2.66 1.23 -8.77
N GLU A 170 -3.81 0.58 -8.84
CA GLU A 170 -5.06 1.08 -8.29
C GLU A 170 -5.18 0.64 -6.83
N ASN A 171 -5.82 1.48 -6.02
CA ASN A 171 -6.11 1.17 -4.64
C ASN A 171 -7.11 0.00 -4.58
N PRO A 172 -6.74 -1.17 -4.04
CA PRO A 172 -7.57 -2.37 -4.10
C PRO A 172 -8.83 -2.26 -3.23
N VAL A 173 -8.81 -1.39 -2.23
CA VAL A 173 -9.90 -1.21 -1.25
C VAL A 173 -10.09 0.28 -0.95
N ALA A 174 -11.31 0.68 -0.64
CA ALA A 174 -11.56 2.02 -0.10
C ALA A 174 -11.09 2.03 1.36
N VAL A 175 -10.26 3.01 1.73
CA VAL A 175 -9.72 3.12 3.08
C VAL A 175 -10.31 4.37 3.73
N ILE A 176 -11.13 4.18 4.76
CA ILE A 176 -11.74 5.27 5.51
C ILE A 176 -10.98 5.49 6.81
N ARG A 177 -10.46 6.70 6.95
CA ARG A 177 -9.85 7.17 8.19
C ARG A 177 -10.94 7.68 9.11
N VAL A 178 -10.96 7.20 10.35
CA VAL A 178 -11.91 7.60 11.39
C VAL A 178 -11.14 8.26 12.54
N PRO A 179 -11.49 9.50 12.96
CA PRO A 179 -10.82 10.14 14.09
C PRO A 179 -11.10 9.39 15.38
N ARG A 180 -10.06 9.08 16.16
CA ARG A 180 -10.17 8.34 17.44
C ARG A 180 -11.17 8.99 18.40
N GLU A 181 -11.13 10.31 18.50
CA GLU A 181 -11.99 11.13 19.35
C GLU A 181 -13.47 11.05 18.96
N ARG A 182 -13.80 10.68 17.72
CA ARG A 182 -15.18 10.55 17.24
C ARG A 182 -15.78 9.16 17.47
N MET A 183 -15.00 8.20 17.96
CA MET A 183 -15.50 6.88 18.35
C MET A 183 -16.47 6.94 19.54
N ILE A 184 -16.37 7.98 20.37
CA ILE A 184 -17.15 8.15 21.62
C ILE A 184 -18.18 9.28 21.43
N GLY A 185 -18.96 9.24 20.34
CA GLY A 185 -19.95 10.29 20.04
C GLY A 185 -20.98 9.93 18.97
N SER A 186 -22.02 10.75 18.85
CA SER A 186 -23.16 10.51 17.93
C SER A 186 -22.90 10.84 16.46
N GLY A 187 -21.79 11.51 16.15
CA GLY A 187 -21.48 11.99 14.79
C GLY A 187 -20.76 10.99 13.89
N ILE A 188 -20.35 9.83 14.41
CA ILE A 188 -19.53 8.88 13.65
C ILE A 188 -20.27 8.30 12.45
N ALA A 189 -21.54 7.92 12.60
CA ALA A 189 -22.32 7.32 11.52
C ALA A 189 -22.50 8.28 10.33
N SER A 190 -22.92 9.52 10.59
CA SER A 190 -23.08 10.54 9.54
C SER A 190 -21.74 10.86 8.86
N SER A 191 -20.66 11.01 9.64
CA SER A 191 -19.32 11.25 9.10
C SER A 191 -18.83 10.08 8.25
N LEU A 192 -19.08 8.84 8.66
CA LEU A 192 -18.68 7.64 7.94
C LEU A 192 -19.42 7.52 6.61
N VAL A 193 -20.75 7.67 6.63
CA VAL A 193 -21.59 7.59 5.44
C VAL A 193 -21.27 8.73 4.46
N HIS A 194 -20.94 9.93 4.96
CA HIS A 194 -20.45 11.01 4.11
C HIS A 194 -19.18 10.61 3.34
N GLU A 195 -18.21 9.99 4.02
CA GLU A 195 -16.99 9.51 3.38
C GLU A 195 -17.25 8.38 2.38
N VAL A 196 -18.15 7.45 2.70
CA VAL A 196 -18.59 6.39 1.77
C VAL A 196 -19.24 6.99 0.52
N GLY A 197 -20.02 8.07 0.67
CA GLY A 197 -20.64 8.78 -0.46
C GLY A 197 -19.63 9.25 -1.52
N HIS A 198 -18.42 9.66 -1.12
CA HIS A 198 -17.36 10.04 -2.07
C HIS A 198 -16.88 8.85 -2.93
N GLN A 199 -16.98 7.62 -2.43
CA GLN A 199 -16.71 6.42 -3.22
C GLN A 199 -17.81 6.15 -4.24
N ALA A 200 -19.07 6.33 -3.86
CA ALA A 200 -20.23 6.10 -4.72
C ALA A 200 -20.36 7.12 -5.85
N ALA A 201 -20.01 8.38 -5.58
CA ALA A 201 -20.09 9.48 -6.54
C ALA A 201 -18.91 9.54 -7.55
N ALA A 202 -17.99 8.58 -7.48
CA ALA A 202 -16.73 8.56 -8.22
C ALA A 202 -16.84 8.03 -9.65
#